data_AF-A0A644WBH7-F1
#
_entry.id   AF-A0A644WBH7-F1
#
_cell.length_a   1.000
_cell.length_b   1.000
_cell.length_c   1.000
_cell.angle_alpha   90.00
_cell.angle_beta   90.00
_cell.angle_gamma   90.00
#
_symmetry.space_group_name_H-M   'P 1'
#
loop_
_entity.id
_entity.type
_entity.pdbx_description
1 polymer ?
#
loop_
_entity_poly.entity_id
_entity_poly.type
_entity_poly.pdbx_seq_one_letter_code
_entity_poly.pdbx_strand_id
1 'polypeptide(L)'
;MYIDNMVIPVTAKNTENAHTFINFLHDPKNYALFLDAFGFPPTTNTGAAQYMKNTDFFFSVDDLSHSDNILDLGPELEIYNQLWQTMRYEH
;
A
#
# COMPACT_ATOMS: atom_id res chain seq x y z
N MET A 1 8.51 2.96 -5.52
CA MET A 1 7.24 3.13 -4.79
C MET A 1 6.38 1.89 -4.97
N TYR A 2 5.66 1.46 -3.93
CA TYR A 2 4.70 0.36 -3.98
C TYR A 2 3.32 0.88 -3.55
N ILE A 3 2.25 0.19 -3.97
CA ILE A 3 0.88 0.48 -3.55
C ILE A 3 0.19 -0.85 -3.25
N ASP A 4 -0.13 -1.08 -1.97
CA ASP A 4 -0.96 -2.20 -1.58
C ASP A 4 -2.44 -1.87 -1.78
N ASN A 5 -3.18 -2.79 -2.41
CA ASN A 5 -4.58 -2.62 -2.72
C ASN A 5 -5.41 -3.74 -2.08
N MET A 6 -6.58 -3.38 -1.54
CA MET A 6 -7.56 -4.37 -1.09
C MET A 6 -8.23 -5.02 -2.31
N VAL A 7 -8.23 -6.36 -2.34
CA VAL A 7 -8.89 -7.16 -3.38
C VAL A 7 -9.82 -8.19 -2.76
N ILE A 8 -10.87 -8.57 -3.48
CA ILE A 8 -11.77 -9.67 -3.09
C ILE A 8 -11.45 -10.88 -3.96
N PRO A 9 -10.93 -11.99 -3.39
CA PRO A 9 -10.67 -13.20 -4.16
C PRO A 9 -11.94 -13.75 -4.81
N VAL A 10 -11.80 -14.31 -6.02
CA VAL A 10 -12.93 -14.92 -6.76
C VAL A 10 -13.58 -16.08 -6.02
N THR A 11 -12.87 -16.70 -5.07
CA THR A 11 -13.35 -17.79 -4.22
C THR A 11 -13.88 -17.32 -2.86
N ALA A 12 -14.02 -16.00 -2.64
CA ALA A 12 -14.47 -15.45 -1.37
C ALA A 12 -15.90 -15.91 -1.05
N LYS A 13 -16.09 -16.48 0.14
CA LYS A 13 -17.39 -17.01 0.59
C LYS A 13 -18.32 -15.94 1.16
N ASN A 14 -17.79 -14.76 1.47
CA ASN A 14 -18.53 -13.67 2.10
C ASN A 14 -18.11 -12.33 1.48
N THR A 15 -18.57 -12.11 0.25
CA THR A 15 -18.25 -10.91 -0.54
C THR A 15 -18.90 -9.64 0.03
N GLU A 16 -20.12 -9.76 0.57
CA GLU A 16 -20.83 -8.63 1.19
C GLU A 16 -20.05 -8.03 2.37
N ASN A 17 -19.59 -8.86 3.31
CA ASN A 17 -18.79 -8.36 4.43
C ASN A 17 -17.41 -7.87 3.99
N ALA A 18 -16.84 -8.43 2.91
CA ALA A 18 -15.60 -7.92 2.37
C ALA A 18 -15.78 -6.48 1.84
N HIS A 19 -16.87 -6.20 1.12
CA HIS A 19 -17.22 -4.84 0.71
C HIS A 19 -17.46 -3.92 1.92
N THR A 20 -18.21 -4.37 2.92
CA THR A 20 -18.43 -3.60 4.15
C THR A 20 -17.11 -3.26 4.85
N PHE A 21 -16.18 -4.20 4.90
CA PHE A 21 -14.86 -3.97 5.49
C PHE A 21 -14.01 -2.99 4.67
N ILE A 22 -13.99 -3.11 3.35
CA ILE A 22 -13.28 -2.17 2.47
C ILE A 22 -13.84 -0.75 2.67
N ASN A 23 -15.16 -0.59 2.74
CA ASN A 23 -15.80 0.69 3.02
C ASN A 23 -15.44 1.21 4.42
N PHE A 24 -15.45 0.35 5.43
CA PHE A 24 -15.04 0.71 6.79
C PHE A 24 -13.61 1.25 6.81
N LEU A 25 -12.67 0.59 6.13
CA LEU A 25 -11.29 1.03 6.08
C LEU A 25 -11.14 2.36 5.33
N HIS A 26 -11.89 2.56 4.24
CA HIS A 26 -11.86 3.79 3.45
C HIS A 26 -12.58 4.99 4.08
N ASP A 27 -13.37 4.78 5.14
CA ASP A 27 -13.90 5.90 5.92
C ASP A 27 -12.73 6.75 6.45
N PRO A 28 -12.70 8.06 6.16
CA PRO A 28 -11.57 8.92 6.53
C PRO A 28 -11.19 8.90 8.01
N LYS A 29 -12.14 8.70 8.94
CA LYS A 29 -11.85 8.66 10.38
C LYS A 29 -11.12 7.38 10.75
N ASN A 30 -11.56 6.26 10.19
CA ASN A 30 -10.90 4.97 10.40
C ASN A 30 -9.53 4.93 9.71
N TYR A 31 -9.44 5.47 8.50
CA TYR A 31 -8.18 5.54 7.76
C TYR A 31 -7.13 6.41 8.47
N ALA A 32 -7.55 7.49 9.15
CA ALA A 32 -6.66 8.29 9.97
C ALA A 32 -6.01 7.50 11.12
N LEU A 33 -6.76 6.59 11.77
CA LEU A 33 -6.20 5.71 12.80
C LEU A 33 -5.12 4.79 12.24
N PHE A 34 -5.34 4.26 11.03
CA PHE A 34 -4.35 3.45 10.32
C PHE A 34 -3.09 4.28 10.00
N LEU A 35 -3.25 5.47 9.42
CA LEU A 35 -2.13 6.34 9.08
C LEU A 35 -1.33 6.77 10.32
N ASP A 36 -2.01 7.14 11.41
CA ASP A 36 -1.37 7.51 12.68
C ASP A 36 -0.56 6.35 13.28
N ALA A 37 -1.09 5.12 13.22
CA ALA A 37 -0.44 3.95 13.79
C ALA A 37 0.91 3.60 13.14
N PHE A 38 1.06 3.90 11.84
CA PHE A 38 2.28 3.61 11.08
C PHE A 38 3.09 4.87 10.76
N GLY A 39 2.60 6.06 11.10
CA GLY A 39 3.24 7.33 10.76
C GLY A 39 3.26 7.60 9.26
N PHE A 40 2.21 7.21 8.53
CA PHE A 40 2.12 7.46 7.09
C PHE A 40 1.45 8.80 6.78
N PRO A 41 1.94 9.54 5.76
CA PRO A 41 1.25 10.72 5.29
C PRO A 41 -0.05 10.35 4.55
N PRO A 42 -1.09 11.22 4.57
CA PRO A 42 -2.40 10.97 3.95
C PRO A 42 -2.37 11.12 2.42
N THR A 43 -1.58 10.28 1.75
CA THR A 43 -1.33 10.35 0.29
C THR A 43 -2.38 9.62 -0.55
N THR A 44 -2.99 8.55 -0.03
CA THR A 44 -3.96 7.72 -0.77
C THR A 44 -5.43 8.00 -0.41
N ASN A 45 -5.70 8.44 0.83
CA ASN A 45 -7.01 8.92 1.27
C ASN A 45 -6.82 10.28 1.97
N THR A 46 -6.75 11.34 1.17
CA THR A 46 -6.44 12.70 1.64
C THR A 46 -7.50 13.24 2.61
N GLY A 47 -8.73 12.73 2.56
CA GLY A 47 -9.81 13.09 3.49
C GLY A 47 -9.50 12.75 4.94
N ALA A 48 -8.61 11.77 5.19
CA ALA A 48 -8.20 11.35 6.53
C ALA A 48 -7.41 12.43 7.28
N ALA A 49 -6.75 13.36 6.58
CA ALA A 49 -5.87 14.37 7.16
C ALA A 49 -6.53 15.19 8.29
N GLN A 50 -7.83 15.49 8.15
CA GLN A 50 -8.58 16.27 9.15
C GLN A 50 -8.82 15.51 10.48
N TYR A 51 -8.65 14.19 10.48
CA TYR A 51 -8.90 13.30 11.63
C TYR A 51 -7.61 12.74 12.24
N MET A 52 -6.47 12.95 11.60
CA MET A 52 -5.17 12.48 12.07
C MET A 52 -4.73 13.26 13.30
N LYS A 53 -4.03 12.57 14.21
CA LYS A 53 -3.40 13.16 15.40
C LYS A 53 -1.89 13.25 15.25
N ASN A 54 -1.29 12.35 14.48
CA ASN A 54 0.14 12.37 14.24
C ASN A 54 0.48 13.40 13.15
N THR A 55 1.51 14.20 13.39
CA THR A 55 2.07 15.15 12.43
C THR A 55 3.48 14.78 11.99
N ASP A 56 4.10 13.79 12.64
CA ASP A 56 5.44 13.31 12.36
C ASP A 56 5.35 12.03 11.51
N PHE A 57 5.49 12.22 10.20
CA PHE A 57 5.43 11.13 9.22
C PHE A 57 6.80 10.54 8.91
N PHE A 58 6.84 9.26 8.55
CA PHE A 58 8.06 8.55 8.13
C PHE A 58 8.66 9.13 6.84
N PHE A 59 7.83 9.76 5.99
CA PHE A 59 8.22 10.45 4.77
C PHE A 59 7.23 11.56 4.44
N SER A 60 7.66 12.51 3.61
CA SER A 60 6.85 13.59 3.06
C SER A 60 6.33 13.25 1.66
N VAL A 61 5.34 14.01 1.18
CA VAL A 61 4.85 13.87 -0.21
C VAL A 61 5.98 14.15 -1.22
N ASP A 62 6.87 15.08 -0.91
CA ASP A 62 8.00 15.45 -1.78
C ASP A 62 9.01 14.30 -1.92
N ASP A 63 9.18 13.46 -0.90
CA ASP A 63 10.05 12.28 -0.97
C ASP A 63 9.57 11.26 -2.01
N LEU A 64 8.26 11.27 -2.34
CA LEU A 64 7.69 10.41 -3.38
C LEU A 64 7.85 10.96 -4.80
N SER A 65 8.16 12.25 -4.97
CA SER A 65 8.11 12.94 -6.26
C SER A 65 9.08 12.41 -7.32
N HIS A 66 10.16 11.76 -6.89
CA HIS A 66 11.18 11.17 -7.76
C HIS A 66 11.18 9.64 -7.73
N SER A 67 10.08 9.04 -7.25
CA SER A 67 9.92 7.58 -7.20
C SER A 67 9.17 7.07 -8.42
N ASP A 68 9.65 5.97 -8.99
CA ASP A 68 8.87 5.17 -9.94
C ASP A 68 8.00 4.14 -9.20
N ASN A 69 6.83 3.84 -9.75
CA ASN A 69 6.03 2.71 -9.31
C ASN A 69 6.68 1.40 -9.74
N ILE A 70 6.69 0.42 -8.84
CA ILE A 70 7.04 -0.96 -9.19
C ILE A 70 5.87 -1.53 -10.00
N LEU A 71 6.09 -1.70 -11.30
CA LEU A 71 5.09 -2.18 -12.25
C LEU A 71 5.14 -3.70 -12.38
N ASP A 72 4.05 -4.28 -12.89
CA ASP A 72 4.03 -5.68 -13.32
C ASP A 72 4.89 -5.83 -14.58
N LEU A 73 5.95 -6.64 -14.47
CA LEU A 73 6.89 -6.94 -15.56
C LEU A 73 6.42 -8.14 -16.42
N GLY A 74 5.37 -8.84 -15.99
CA GLY A 74 4.87 -10.03 -16.68
C GLY A 74 6.00 -11.07 -16.88
N PRO A 75 6.20 -11.57 -18.12
CA PRO A 75 7.24 -12.56 -18.40
C PRO A 75 8.67 -12.09 -18.11
N GLU A 76 8.96 -10.79 -18.16
CA GLU A 76 10.31 -10.25 -17.93
C GLU A 76 10.75 -10.33 -16.46
N LEU A 77 9.80 -10.56 -15.54
CA LEU A 77 10.08 -10.77 -14.11
C LEU A 77 11.09 -11.90 -13.88
N GLU A 78 11.13 -12.90 -14.76
CA GLU A 78 12.02 -14.04 -14.60
C GLU A 78 13.51 -13.66 -14.71
N ILE A 79 13.84 -12.61 -15.45
CA ILE A 79 15.21 -12.06 -15.51
C ILE A 79 15.64 -11.60 -14.11
N TYR A 80 14.76 -10.88 -13.41
CA TYR A 80 15.02 -10.36 -12.07
C TYR A 80 15.06 -11.47 -11.02
N ASN A 81 14.19 -12.48 -11.15
CA ASN A 81 14.22 -13.66 -10.28
C ASN A 81 15.57 -14.36 -10.34
N GLN A 82 16.07 -14.66 -11.54
CA GLN A 82 17.34 -15.36 -11.73
C GLN A 82 18.51 -14.57 -11.14
N LEU A 83 18.57 -13.26 -11.42
CA LEU A 83 19.60 -12.38 -10.87
C LEU A 83 19.56 -12.37 -9.33
N TRP A 84 18.37 -12.27 -8.73
CA TRP A 84 18.23 -12.28 -7.28
C TRP A 84 18.64 -13.61 -6.65
N GLN A 85 18.25 -14.74 -7.24
CA GLN A 85 18.61 -16.07 -6.75
C GLN A 85 20.12 -16.29 -6.76
N THR A 86 20.81 -15.95 -7.86
CA THR A 86 22.27 -16.01 -7.94
C THR A 86 22.93 -15.13 -6.88
N MET A 87 22.52 -13.86 -6.76
CA MET A 87 23.07 -12.95 -5.75
C MET A 87 22.84 -13.42 -4.32
N ARG A 88 21.68 -14.05 -4.04
CA ARG A 88 21.30 -14.44 -2.67
C ARG A 88 21.93 -15.77 -2.23
N TYR A 89 22.20 -16.69 -3.14
CA TYR A 89 22.54 -18.07 -2.80
C TYR A 89 23.87 -18.58 -3.37
N GLU A 90 24.43 -17.95 -4.41
CA GLU A 90 25.63 -18.44 -5.11
C GLU A 90 26.87 -17.56 -4.92
N HIS A 91 26.70 -16.38 -4.29
CA HIS A 91 27.74 -15.45 -3.90
C HIS A 91 27.68 -15.15 -2.40
#